data_AF-A0A920NCN7-F1
#
_entry.id   AF-A0A920NCN7-F1
#
_cell.length_a   1.000
_cell.length_b   1.000
_cell.length_c   1.000
_cell.angle_alpha   90.00
_cell.angle_beta   90.00
_cell.angle_gamma   90.00
#
_symmetry.space_group_name_H-M   'P 1'
#
loop_
_entity.id
_entity.type
_entity.pdbx_description
1 polymer ?
#
loop_
_entity_poly.entity_id
_entity_poly.type
_entity_poly.pdbx_seq_one_letter_code
_entity_poly.pdbx_strand_id
1 'polypeptide(L)' 'MASVKMIEDGAATAEVQSVYEDIKKTREIAYVPNIWKTLATHPPTLKRIWLGIKTVMAPGRLDPLTKEMIA' A
#
# COMPACT_ATOMS: atom_id res chain seq x y z
N MET A 1 -23.29 -8.36 3.56
CA MET A 1 -21.82 -8.35 3.65
C MET A 1 -21.32 -6.99 3.20
N ALA A 2 -20.49 -6.31 3.99
CA ALA A 2 -19.98 -4.98 3.63
C ALA A 2 -18.90 -5.13 2.55
N SER A 3 -19.29 -4.94 1.28
CA SER A 3 -18.35 -4.89 0.16
C SER A 3 -17.80 -3.46 0.06
N VAL A 4 -16.56 -3.24 0.48
CA VAL A 4 -15.86 -1.97 0.21
C VAL A 4 -15.58 -1.91 -1.29
N LYS A 5 -16.02 -0.82 -1.94
CA LYS A 5 -15.79 -0.61 -3.37
C LYS A 5 -14.29 -0.51 -3.64
N MET A 6 -13.75 -1.36 -4.49
CA MET A 6 -12.34 -1.30 -4.88
C MET A 6 -12.14 -0.23 -5.95
N ILE A 7 -11.09 0.57 -5.81
CA ILE A 7 -10.65 1.49 -6.85
C ILE A 7 -9.61 0.76 -7.69
N GLU A 8 -9.94 0.52 -8.95
CA GLU A 8 -9.02 -0.04 -9.94
C GLU A 8 -8.05 1.03 -10.43
N ASP A 9 -6.87 0.61 -10.90
CA ASP A 9 -5.77 1.47 -11.32
C ASP A 9 -6.21 2.55 -12.35
N GLY A 10 -7.09 2.16 -13.28
CA GLY A 10 -7.63 3.05 -14.31
C GLY A 10 -8.71 4.03 -13.85
N ALA A 11 -9.26 3.86 -12.64
CA ALA A 11 -10.29 4.72 -12.05
C ALA A 11 -9.75 5.56 -10.87
N ALA A 12 -8.45 5.48 -10.59
CA ALA A 12 -7.80 6.16 -9.48
C ALA A 12 -7.59 7.66 -9.74
N THR A 13 -7.74 8.47 -8.70
CA THR A 13 -7.33 9.88 -8.73
C THR A 13 -5.80 10.00 -8.77
N ALA A 14 -5.27 11.16 -9.17
CA ALA A 14 -3.82 11.39 -9.26
C ALA A 14 -3.07 11.07 -7.95
N GLU A 15 -3.68 11.34 -6.79
CA GLU A 15 -3.10 10.98 -5.48
C GLU A 15 -3.02 9.47 -5.25
N VAL A 16 -4.07 8.72 -5.60
CA VAL A 16 -4.10 7.26 -5.45
C VAL A 16 -3.12 6.60 -6.41
N GLN A 17 -3.06 7.07 -7.66
CA GLN A 17 -2.10 6.59 -8.66
C GLN A 17 -0.66 6.77 -8.20
N SER A 18 -0.33 7.93 -7.61
CA SER A 18 1.00 8.18 -7.04
C SER A 18 1.38 7.15 -5.98
N VAL A 19 0.44 6.79 -5.10
CA VAL A 19 0.68 5.75 -4.07
C VAL A 19 0.79 4.36 -4.69
N TYR A 20 -0.01 4.04 -5.71
CA TYR A 20 0.03 2.75 -6.39
C TYR A 20 1.34 2.50 -7.11
N GLU A 21 1.85 3.51 -7.83
CA GLU A 21 3.15 3.45 -8.47
C GLU A 21 4.28 3.27 -7.45
N ASP A 22 4.19 3.95 -6.31
CA ASP A 22 5.17 3.80 -5.24
C ASP A 22 5.12 2.39 -4.60
N ILE A 23 3.93 1.80 -4.44
CA ILE A 23 3.75 0.43 -3.99
C ILE A 23 4.40 -0.56 -4.95
N LYS A 24 4.10 -0.45 -6.26
CA LYS A 24 4.68 -1.31 -7.30
C LYS A 24 6.20 -1.25 -7.30
N LYS A 25 6.77 -0.04 -7.21
CA LYS A 25 8.22 0.18 -7.18
C LYS A 25 8.88 -0.34 -5.91
N THR A 26 8.26 -0.11 -4.75
CA THR A 26 8.86 -0.48 -3.45
C THR A 26 8.79 -1.98 -3.19
N ARG A 27 7.75 -2.65 -3.67
CA ARG A 27 7.54 -4.10 -3.48
C ARG A 27 7.91 -4.94 -4.70
N GLU A 28 8.32 -4.31 -5.80
CA GLU A 28 8.65 -4.97 -7.07
C GLU A 28 7.54 -5.91 -7.59
N ILE A 29 6.28 -5.45 -7.46
CA ILE A 29 5.09 -6.21 -7.87
C ILE A 29 4.46 -5.63 -9.12
N ALA A 30 3.96 -6.51 -10.00
CA ALA A 30 3.34 -6.13 -11.27
C ALA A 30 1.91 -5.54 -11.11
N TYR A 31 1.25 -5.81 -9.98
CA TYR A 31 -0.12 -5.37 -9.72
C TYR A 31 -0.27 -4.88 -8.28
N VAL A 32 -1.26 -4.02 -8.05
CA VAL A 32 -1.60 -3.51 -6.73
C VAL A 32 -2.53 -4.50 -6.00
N PRO A 33 -2.16 -5.01 -4.81
CA PRO A 33 -3.01 -5.91 -4.03
C PRO A 33 -4.36 -5.31 -3.63
N ASN A 34 -5.37 -6.16 -3.46
CA ASN A 34 -6.76 -5.75 -3.16
C ASN A 34 -6.89 -4.89 -1.90
N ILE A 35 -6.02 -5.08 -0.90
CA ILE A 35 -6.04 -4.25 0.33
C ILE A 35 -5.76 -2.77 0.04
N TRP A 36 -4.91 -2.48 -0.94
CA TRP A 36 -4.63 -1.10 -1.36
C TRP A 36 -5.74 -0.56 -2.26
N LYS A 37 -6.40 -1.44 -3.02
CA LYS A 37 -7.60 -1.11 -3.81
C LYS A 37 -8.80 -0.73 -2.95
N THR A 38 -8.99 -1.40 -1.82
CA THR A 38 -10.06 -1.04 -0.87
C THR A 38 -9.73 0.24 -0.11
N LEU A 39 -8.48 0.41 0.34
CA LEU A 39 -8.03 1.62 1.05
C LEU A 39 -8.04 2.89 0.18
N ALA A 40 -7.94 2.75 -1.14
CA ALA A 40 -8.00 3.87 -2.07
C ALA A 40 -9.34 4.62 -2.10
N THR A 41 -10.41 4.04 -1.53
CA THR A 41 -11.66 4.76 -1.27
C THR A 41 -11.47 5.98 -0.37
N HIS A 42 -10.42 5.99 0.46
CA HIS A 42 -10.03 7.13 1.29
C HIS A 42 -8.52 7.42 1.11
N PRO A 43 -8.14 8.24 0.13
CA PRO A 43 -6.73 8.52 -0.21
C PRO A 43 -5.85 8.94 0.98
N PRO A 44 -6.31 9.78 1.94
CA PRO A 44 -5.50 10.13 3.11
C PRO A 44 -5.14 8.91 3.98
N THR A 45 -6.05 7.94 4.10
CA THR A 45 -5.80 6.71 4.88
C THR A 45 -4.84 5.79 4.14
N LEU A 46 -5.03 5.61 2.83
CA LEU A 46 -4.13 4.84 1.98
C LEU A 46 -2.68 5.34 2.14
N LYS A 47 -2.46 6.65 1.98
CA LYS A 47 -1.14 7.27 2.11
C LYS A 47 -0.53 7.06 3.50
N ARG A 48 -1.33 7.29 4.56
CA ARG A 48 -0.88 7.13 5.95
C ARG A 48 -0.41 5.70 6.25
N ILE A 49 -1.19 4.71 5.82
CA ILE A 49 -0.88 3.29 6.06
C ILE A 49 0.37 2.90 5.26
N TRP A 50 0.45 3.29 3.99
CA TRP A 50 1.60 3.00 3.15
C TRP A 50 2.92 3.56 3.72
N LEU A 51 2.92 4.82 4.15
CA LEU A 51 4.08 5.45 4.80
C LEU A 51 4.45 4.74 6.11
N GLY A 52 3.46 4.31 6.90
CA GLY A 52 3.68 3.53 8.11
C GLY A 52 4.39 2.21 7.82
N ILE A 53 3.91 1.45 6.83
CA ILE A 53 4.55 0.18 6.42
C ILE A 53 5.97 0.42 5.92
N LYS A 54 6.20 1.46 5.10
CA LYS A 54 7.55 1.83 4.66
C LYS A 54 8.49 2.11 5.84
N THR A 55 7.99 2.81 6.85
CA THR A 55 8.76 3.16 8.05
C THR A 55 9.09 1.92 8.87
N VAL A 56 8.14 0.99 9.01
CA VAL A 56 8.38 -0.28 9.70
C VAL A 56 9.40 -1.11 8.93
N MET A 57 9.28 -1.24 7.62
CA MET A 57 10.19 -2.03 6.79
C MET A 57 11.55 -1.36 6.54
N ALA A 58 11.75 -0.10 6.94
CA ALA A 58 13.04 0.56 6.83
C ALA A 58 14.11 -0.16 7.67
N PRO A 59 15.41 -0.07 7.29
CA PRO A 59 16.50 -0.63 8.08
C PRO A 59 16.43 -0.14 9.54
N GLY A 60 16.53 -1.07 10.48
CA GLY A 60 16.44 -0.74 11.90
C GLY A 60 17.00 -1.85 12.77
N ARG A 61 16.62 -1.85 14.05
CA ARG A 61 17.15 -2.81 15.04
C ARG A 61 16.80 -4.27 14.73
N LEU A 62 15.66 -4.50 14.08
CA LEU A 62 15.30 -5.82 13.54
C LEU A 62 15.70 -5.87 12.08
N ASP A 63 16.25 -7.00 11.65
CA ASP A 63 16.52 -7.26 10.25
C ASP A 63 15.19 -7.31 9.44
N PRO A 64 15.22 -6.99 8.14
CA PRO A 64 14.02 -6.92 7.32
C PRO A 64 13.22 -8.23 7.28
N LEU A 65 13.89 -9.39 7.31
CA LEU A 65 13.23 -10.70 7.25
C LEU A 65 12.40 -10.95 8.52
N THR A 66 12.96 -10.66 9.69
CA THR A 66 12.23 -10.76 10.97
C THR A 66 11.00 -9.86 11.00
N LYS A 67 11.05 -8.68 10.36
CA LYS A 67 9.89 -7.78 10.27
C LYS A 67 8.82 -8.31 9.33
N GLU A 68 9.20 -8.96 8.23
CA GLU A 68 8.27 -9.60 7.31
C GLU A 68 7.57 -10.82 7.92
N MET A 69 8.24 -11.58 8.81
CA MET A 69 7.62 -12.74 9.46
C MET A 69 6.48 -12.41 10.44
N ILE A 70 6.44 -11.17 10.96
CA ILE A 70 5.47 -10.74 11.99
C ILE A 70 4.34 -9.88 11.36
N ALA A 71 4.58 -9.27 10.20
CA ALA A 71 3.69 -8.30 9.55
C ALA A 71 2.54 -8.95 8.78
#